data_AF-A0A358NLB2-F1
#
_entry.id   AF-A0A358NLB2-F1
#
_cell.length_a   1.000
_cell.length_b   1.000
_cell.length_c   1.000
_cell.angle_alpha   90.00
_cell.angle_beta   90.00
_cell.angle_gamma   90.00
#
_symmetry.space_group_name_H-M   'P 1'
#
loop_
_entity.id
_entity.type
_entity.pdbx_description
1 polymer ?
#
loop_
_entity_poly.entity_id
_entity_poly.type
_entity_poly.pdbx_seq_one_letter_code
_entity_poly.pdbx_strand_id
1 'polypeptide(L)'
;MMKKVIESGVTLPIIVILAIFLNFKAFLYSSNLSMFEFCVSIFYLIIWGLVFKTARRNKRYNLILVSTVFWIMTFLTSSLVSYVRASNADISPPLFFVIVLLTPLFGLEFIINHKYMVYILMSIISFLFSYLGVKFLLT
;
A
#
# COMPACT_ATOMS: atom_id res chain seq x y z
N MET A 1 17.94 6.60 19.88
CA MET A 1 18.50 6.35 18.52
C MET A 1 17.42 6.11 17.45
N MET A 2 16.30 5.44 17.75
CA MET A 2 15.19 5.24 16.78
C MET A 2 14.55 6.51 16.20
N LYS A 3 14.57 7.65 16.92
CA LYS A 3 14.01 8.93 16.41
C LYS A 3 14.67 9.37 15.10
N LYS A 4 16.00 9.35 14.99
CA LYS A 4 16.72 9.83 13.79
C LYS A 4 16.54 8.94 12.56
N VAL A 5 16.29 7.64 12.74
CA VAL A 5 16.19 6.70 11.61
C VAL A 5 14.87 6.88 10.86
N ILE A 6 13.74 6.89 11.58
CA ILE A 6 12.39 7.16 11.02
C ILE A 6 12.35 8.55 10.36
N GLU A 7 13.16 9.47 10.88
CA GLU A 7 13.26 10.84 10.40
C GLU A 7 14.04 11.00 9.09
N SER A 8 14.80 10.02 8.62
CA SER A 8 15.67 10.17 7.44
C SER A 8 14.95 10.05 6.10
N GLY A 9 13.67 9.67 6.07
CA GLY A 9 12.93 9.38 4.83
C GLY A 9 13.35 8.06 4.16
N VAL A 10 14.56 7.58 4.41
CA VAL A 10 15.11 6.29 3.93
C VAL A 10 14.36 5.08 4.48
N THR A 11 13.68 5.23 5.61
CA THR A 11 12.92 4.14 6.24
C THR A 11 11.74 3.68 5.37
N LEU A 12 11.11 4.60 4.63
CA LEU A 12 9.93 4.29 3.80
C LEU A 12 10.25 3.30 2.67
N PRO A 13 11.26 3.54 1.81
CA PRO A 13 11.69 2.55 0.82
C PRO A 13 12.02 1.19 1.43
N ILE A 14 12.70 1.15 2.59
CA ILE A 14 13.04 -0.10 3.28
C ILE A 14 11.78 -0.86 3.69
N ILE A 15 10.80 -0.19 4.30
CA ILE A 15 9.53 -0.79 4.71
C ILE A 15 8.79 -1.37 3.50
N VAL A 16 8.73 -0.62 2.39
CA VAL A 16 8.08 -1.07 1.15
C VAL A 16 8.80 -2.30 0.58
N ILE A 17 10.12 -2.26 0.45
CA ILE A 17 10.92 -3.39 -0.08
C ILE A 17 10.76 -4.65 0.79
N LEU A 18 10.80 -4.51 2.12
CA LEU A 18 10.59 -5.62 3.05
C LEU A 18 9.18 -6.20 2.91
N ALA A 19 8.15 -5.35 2.85
CA ALA A 19 6.78 -5.81 2.67
C ALA A 19 6.57 -6.50 1.31
N ILE A 20 7.19 -5.99 0.23
CA ILE A 20 7.20 -6.64 -1.08
C ILE A 20 7.81 -8.04 -0.93
N PHE A 21 9.02 -8.14 -0.39
CA PHE A 21 9.73 -9.42 -0.28
C PHE A 21 8.93 -10.46 0.52
N LEU A 22 8.33 -10.04 1.64
CA LEU A 22 7.55 -10.92 2.51
C LEU A 22 6.20 -11.33 1.91
N ASN A 23 5.56 -10.48 1.10
CA ASN A 23 4.29 -10.78 0.42
C ASN A 23 4.45 -11.26 -1.03
N PHE A 24 5.69 -11.39 -1.54
CA PHE A 24 5.92 -11.70 -2.95
C PHE A 24 5.36 -13.07 -3.36
N LYS A 25 5.40 -14.04 -2.44
CA LYS A 25 4.82 -15.37 -2.66
C LYS A 25 3.30 -15.33 -2.80
N ALA A 26 2.62 -14.57 -1.93
CA ALA A 26 1.18 -14.37 -2.01
C ALA A 26 0.79 -13.72 -3.34
N PHE A 27 1.55 -12.72 -3.78
CA PHE A 27 1.36 -12.08 -5.08
C PHE A 27 1.47 -13.05 -6.27
N LEU A 28 2.49 -13.91 -6.27
CA LEU A 28 2.73 -14.83 -7.39
C LEU A 28 1.75 -16.01 -7.44
N TYR A 29 1.46 -16.60 -6.29
CA TYR A 29 0.83 -17.92 -6.26
C TYR A 29 -0.64 -17.92 -5.86
N SER A 30 -1.15 -16.88 -5.20
CA SER A 30 -2.56 -16.62 -4.78
C SER A 30 -3.39 -17.79 -4.20
N SER A 31 -2.91 -19.02 -4.18
CA SER A 31 -3.70 -20.23 -3.98
C SER A 31 -3.56 -20.79 -2.57
N ASN A 32 -2.63 -20.24 -1.79
CA ASN A 32 -2.37 -20.62 -0.40
C ASN A 32 -1.78 -19.42 0.37
N LEU A 33 -2.57 -18.35 0.57
CA LEU A 33 -2.18 -17.29 1.49
C LEU A 33 -2.19 -17.81 2.92
N SER A 34 -1.13 -17.54 3.68
CA SER A 34 -1.08 -17.88 5.09
C SER A 34 -1.44 -16.66 5.95
N MET A 35 -1.72 -16.92 7.23
CA MET A 35 -1.93 -15.87 8.23
C MET A 35 -0.71 -14.92 8.33
N PHE A 36 0.49 -15.39 7.96
CA PHE A 36 1.70 -14.58 7.96
C PHE A 36 1.62 -13.41 6.97
N GLU A 37 1.27 -13.64 5.69
CA GLU A 37 1.17 -12.58 4.68
C GLU A 37 0.08 -11.56 5.02
N PHE A 38 -1.02 -12.04 5.61
CA PHE A 38 -2.05 -11.18 6.16
C PHE A 38 -1.48 -10.25 7.25
N CYS A 39 -0.78 -10.81 8.24
CA CYS A 39 -0.13 -10.04 9.30
C CYS A 39 0.89 -9.03 8.75
N VAL A 40 1.67 -9.39 7.73
CA VAL A 40 2.60 -8.46 7.05
C VAL A 40 1.86 -7.27 6.46
N SER A 41 0.73 -7.52 5.78
CA SER A 41 -0.08 -6.46 5.16
C SER A 41 -0.70 -5.54 6.21
N ILE A 42 -1.20 -6.09 7.32
CA ILE A 42 -1.72 -5.29 8.44
C ILE A 42 -0.61 -4.46 9.09
N PHE A 43 0.57 -5.05 9.35
CA PHE A 43 1.70 -4.34 9.94
C PHE A 43 2.19 -3.21 9.03
N TYR A 44 2.24 -3.46 7.71
CA TYR A 44 2.54 -2.46 6.70
C TYR A 44 1.58 -1.25 6.77
N LEU A 45 0.27 -1.50 6.87
CA LEU A 45 -0.73 -0.44 7.02
C LEU A 45 -0.58 0.34 8.34
N ILE A 46 -0.32 -0.36 9.45
CA ILE A 46 -0.07 0.26 10.76
C ILE A 46 1.15 1.19 10.68
N ILE A 47 2.24 0.74 10.06
CA ILE A 47 3.45 1.57 9.88
C ILE A 47 3.12 2.84 9.10
N TRP A 48 2.37 2.75 8.00
CA TRP A 48 1.96 3.94 7.25
C TRP A 48 1.13 4.92 8.08
N GLY A 49 0.22 4.42 8.91
CA GLY A 49 -0.51 5.24 9.88
C GLY A 49 0.41 5.96 10.86
N LEU A 50 1.43 5.27 11.37
CA LEU A 50 2.45 5.85 12.25
C LEU A 50 3.34 6.88 11.53
N VAL A 51 3.66 6.66 10.25
CA VAL A 51 4.41 7.61 9.42
C VAL A 51 3.61 8.90 9.27
N PHE A 52 2.34 8.84 8.87
CA PHE A 52 1.49 10.03 8.77
C PHE A 52 1.36 10.77 10.10
N LYS A 53 1.12 10.05 11.20
CA LYS A 53 1.01 10.63 12.55
C LYS A 53 2.31 11.35 12.96
N THR A 54 3.46 10.72 12.74
CA THR A 54 4.77 11.26 13.11
C THR A 54 5.16 12.44 12.22
N ALA A 55 4.93 12.33 10.90
CA ALA A 55 5.18 13.37 9.94
C ALA A 55 4.37 14.64 10.28
N ARG A 56 3.08 14.48 10.60
CA ARG A 56 2.21 15.59 11.01
C ARG A 56 2.69 16.24 12.31
N ARG A 57 2.96 15.44 13.36
CA ARG A 57 3.44 15.95 14.66
C ARG A 57 4.73 16.77 14.52
N ASN A 58 5.61 16.35 13.63
CA ASN A 58 6.89 17.01 13.38
C ASN A 58 6.85 18.04 12.24
N LYS A 59 5.66 18.39 11.72
CA LYS A 59 5.45 19.35 10.61
C LYS A 59 6.30 19.05 9.36
N ARG A 60 6.48 17.77 9.03
CA ARG A 60 7.29 17.31 7.89
C ARG A 60 6.46 17.19 6.63
N TYR A 61 6.03 18.33 6.08
CA TYR A 61 5.12 18.37 4.93
C TYR A 61 5.66 17.64 3.69
N ASN A 62 6.96 17.68 3.44
CA ASN A 62 7.58 16.92 2.33
C ASN A 62 7.34 15.40 2.47
N LEU A 63 7.45 14.87 3.69
CA LEU A 63 7.19 13.46 3.95
C LEU A 63 5.71 13.12 3.75
N ILE A 64 4.81 13.99 4.20
CA ILE A 64 3.36 13.85 3.98
C ILE A 64 3.07 13.84 2.48
N LEU A 65 3.61 14.81 1.73
CA LEU A 65 3.41 14.93 0.28
C LEU A 65 3.85 13.66 -0.48
N VAL A 66 5.08 13.19 -0.24
CA VAL A 66 5.59 11.97 -0.88
C VAL A 66 4.73 10.75 -0.52
N SER A 67 4.33 10.64 0.74
CA SER A 67 3.43 9.58 1.22
C SER A 67 2.07 9.64 0.53
N THR A 68 1.50 10.84 0.39
CA THR A 68 0.23 11.07 -0.29
C THR A 68 0.31 10.70 -1.75
N VAL A 69 1.36 11.13 -2.46
CA VAL A 69 1.56 10.78 -3.87
C VAL A 69 1.68 9.26 -4.03
N PHE A 70 2.44 8.59 -3.16
CA PHE A 70 2.53 7.14 -3.15
C PHE A 70 1.14 6.48 -3.03
N TRP A 71 0.33 6.90 -2.06
CA TRP A 71 -1.01 6.33 -1.85
C TRP A 71 -2.01 6.66 -2.96
N ILE A 72 -1.90 7.83 -3.61
CA ILE A 72 -2.69 8.17 -4.80
C ILE A 72 -2.33 7.22 -5.95
N MET A 73 -1.04 6.97 -6.17
CA MET A 73 -0.60 6.03 -7.20
C MET A 73 -1.08 4.60 -6.90
N THR A 74 -1.02 4.18 -5.64
CA THR A 74 -1.57 2.88 -5.21
C THR A 74 -3.06 2.79 -5.48
N PHE A 75 -3.84 3.83 -5.15
CA PHE A 75 -5.27 3.92 -5.41
C PHE A 75 -5.61 3.84 -6.91
N LEU A 76 -4.90 4.59 -7.74
CA LEU A 76 -5.09 4.55 -9.20
C LEU A 76 -4.77 3.16 -9.76
N THR A 77 -3.68 2.55 -9.28
CA THR A 77 -3.24 1.22 -9.73
C THR A 77 -4.24 0.14 -9.32
N SER A 78 -4.70 0.11 -8.07
CA SER A 78 -5.69 -0.87 -7.60
C SER A 78 -7.04 -0.70 -8.29
N SER A 79 -7.44 0.55 -8.57
CA SER A 79 -8.68 0.84 -9.29
C SER A 79 -8.60 0.41 -10.76
N LEU A 80 -7.46 0.65 -11.42
CA LEU A 80 -7.22 0.19 -12.78
C LEU A 80 -7.25 -1.35 -12.86
N VAL A 81 -6.56 -2.05 -11.96
CA VAL A 81 -6.58 -3.51 -11.92
C VAL A 81 -7.99 -4.03 -11.66
N SER A 82 -8.75 -3.41 -10.74
CA SER A 82 -10.16 -3.77 -10.49
C SER A 82 -11.01 -3.61 -11.74
N TYR A 83 -10.86 -2.49 -12.46
CA TYR A 83 -11.59 -2.19 -13.69
C TYR A 83 -11.25 -3.19 -14.81
N VAL A 84 -9.96 -3.46 -15.05
CA VAL A 84 -9.51 -4.44 -16.05
C VAL A 84 -10.10 -5.82 -15.77
N ARG A 85 -10.07 -6.25 -14.50
CA ARG A 85 -10.65 -7.54 -14.07
C ARG A 85 -12.17 -7.59 -14.22
N ALA A 86 -12.87 -6.49 -13.94
CA ALA A 86 -14.32 -6.41 -14.08
C ALA A 86 -14.80 -6.36 -15.53
N SER A 87 -14.03 -5.72 -16.40
CA SER A 87 -14.35 -5.56 -17.83
C SER A 87 -13.87 -6.71 -18.71
N ASN A 88 -13.10 -7.66 -18.16
CA ASN A 88 -12.39 -8.69 -18.93
C ASN A 88 -11.55 -8.08 -20.07
N ALA A 89 -11.02 -6.87 -19.88
CA ALA A 89 -10.20 -6.22 -20.89
C ALA A 89 -8.84 -6.91 -21.01
N ASP A 90 -8.35 -7.11 -22.24
CA ASP A 90 -7.00 -7.65 -22.54
C ASP A 90 -5.87 -6.63 -22.32
N ILE A 91 -6.01 -5.78 -21.31
CA ILE A 91 -5.00 -4.80 -20.94
C ILE A 91 -4.20 -5.37 -19.78
N SER A 92 -2.92 -5.65 -20.01
CA SER A 92 -2.00 -6.03 -18.94
C SER A 92 -1.62 -4.78 -18.14
N PRO A 93 -1.98 -4.67 -16.85
CA PRO A 93 -1.58 -3.54 -16.02
C PRO A 93 -0.05 -3.48 -15.95
N PRO A 94 0.56 -2.29 -15.88
CA PRO A 94 2.01 -2.17 -15.88
C PRO A 94 2.60 -2.87 -14.66
N LEU A 95 3.32 -3.96 -14.94
CA LEU A 95 3.72 -4.99 -13.98
C LEU A 95 4.58 -4.43 -12.83
N PHE A 96 5.42 -3.43 -13.12
CA PHE A 96 6.22 -2.72 -12.13
C PHE A 96 5.36 -2.02 -11.06
N PHE A 97 4.32 -1.28 -11.46
CA PHE A 97 3.45 -0.57 -10.51
C PHE A 97 2.62 -1.55 -9.68
N VAL A 98 2.15 -2.64 -10.29
CA VAL A 98 1.45 -3.70 -9.56
C VAL A 98 2.34 -4.29 -8.47
N ILE A 99 3.60 -4.62 -8.80
CA ILE A 99 4.52 -5.19 -7.81
C ILE A 99 4.82 -4.18 -6.70
N VAL A 100 5.26 -2.96 -7.05
CA VAL A 100 5.74 -2.02 -6.05
C VAL A 100 4.62 -1.48 -5.16
N LEU A 101 3.45 -1.19 -5.74
CA LEU A 101 2.37 -0.51 -5.05
C LEU A 101 1.38 -1.49 -4.40
N LEU A 102 1.12 -2.63 -5.05
CA LEU A 102 0.06 -3.54 -4.60
C LEU A 102 0.60 -4.74 -3.81
N THR A 103 1.76 -5.33 -4.16
CA THR A 103 2.32 -6.52 -3.45
C THR A 103 2.31 -6.38 -1.92
N PRO A 104 2.69 -5.23 -1.31
CA PRO A 104 2.63 -5.06 0.14
C PRO A 104 1.24 -5.30 0.78
N LEU A 105 0.17 -5.20 0.00
CA LEU A 105 -1.22 -5.36 0.45
C LEU A 105 -1.82 -6.71 0.08
N PHE A 106 -1.13 -7.59 -0.65
CA PHE A 106 -1.72 -8.83 -1.16
C PHE A 106 -2.14 -9.82 -0.08
N GLY A 107 -1.55 -9.74 1.12
CA GLY A 107 -2.01 -10.55 2.26
C GLY A 107 -3.46 -10.28 2.67
N LEU A 108 -4.07 -9.17 2.22
CA LEU A 108 -5.51 -8.92 2.43
C LEU A 108 -6.40 -9.94 1.70
N GLU A 109 -5.89 -10.64 0.68
CA GLU A 109 -6.60 -11.75 0.02
C GLU A 109 -6.91 -12.91 0.98
N PHE A 110 -6.19 -13.02 2.11
CA PHE A 110 -6.49 -14.01 3.16
C PHE A 110 -7.92 -13.94 3.70
N ILE A 111 -8.52 -12.74 3.77
CA ILE A 111 -9.89 -12.54 4.30
C ILE A 111 -10.93 -12.63 3.18
N ILE A 112 -10.53 -12.42 1.92
CA ILE A 112 -11.43 -12.23 0.80
C ILE A 112 -11.13 -13.29 -0.26
N ASN A 113 -11.98 -14.33 -0.32
CA ASN A 113 -11.86 -15.42 -1.29
C ASN A 113 -12.08 -14.99 -2.76
N HIS A 114 -12.59 -13.77 -2.99
CA HIS A 114 -12.80 -13.23 -4.34
C HIS A 114 -11.72 -12.22 -4.73
N LYS A 115 -10.85 -12.61 -5.66
CA LYS A 115 -9.71 -11.80 -6.16
C LYS A 115 -10.10 -10.36 -6.53
N TYR A 116 -11.26 -10.17 -7.18
CA TYR A 116 -11.77 -8.84 -7.53
C TYR A 116 -12.03 -7.95 -6.31
N MET A 117 -12.64 -8.51 -5.26
CA MET A 117 -12.99 -7.78 -4.05
C MET A 117 -11.76 -7.32 -3.26
N VAL A 118 -10.62 -8.03 -3.39
CA VAL A 118 -9.34 -7.64 -2.80
C VAL A 118 -8.85 -6.31 -3.37
N TYR A 119 -8.88 -6.15 -4.70
CA TYR A 119 -8.42 -4.92 -5.34
C TYR A 119 -9.33 -3.73 -5.03
N ILE A 120 -10.64 -3.95 -4.89
CA ILE A 120 -11.57 -2.92 -4.38
C ILE A 120 -11.18 -2.50 -2.96
N LEU A 121 -10.94 -3.48 -2.07
CA LEU A 121 -10.52 -3.19 -0.70
C LEU A 121 -9.22 -2.39 -0.68
N MET A 122 -8.22 -2.79 -1.48
CA MET A 122 -6.97 -2.05 -1.64
C MET A 122 -7.21 -0.62 -2.13
N SER A 123 -8.14 -0.41 -3.08
CA SER A 123 -8.54 0.93 -3.53
C SER A 123 -9.14 1.76 -2.41
N ILE A 124 -10.07 1.20 -1.63
CA ILE A 124 -10.70 1.91 -0.51
C ILE A 124 -9.64 2.33 0.52
N ILE A 125 -8.76 1.40 0.92
CA ILE A 125 -7.69 1.68 1.88
C ILE A 125 -6.75 2.76 1.34
N SER A 126 -6.33 2.64 0.08
CA SER A 126 -5.41 3.59 -0.55
C SER A 126 -6.02 4.97 -0.69
N PHE A 127 -7.32 5.05 -1.00
CA PHE A 127 -8.08 6.29 -1.00
C PHE A 127 -8.11 6.94 0.38
N LEU A 128 -8.35 6.17 1.45
CA LEU A 128 -8.35 6.68 2.82
C LEU A 128 -7.01 7.30 3.21
N PHE A 129 -5.90 6.62 2.92
CA PHE A 129 -4.56 7.17 3.19
C PHE A 129 -4.26 8.41 2.33
N SER A 130 -4.65 8.40 1.06
CA SER A 130 -4.53 9.56 0.17
C SER A 130 -5.28 10.77 0.72
N TYR A 131 -6.55 10.57 1.10
CA TYR A 131 -7.41 11.59 1.67
C TYR A 131 -6.85 12.16 2.98
N LEU A 132 -6.39 11.29 3.89
CA LEU A 132 -5.76 11.71 5.14
C LEU A 132 -4.53 12.57 4.88
N GLY A 133 -3.69 12.17 3.93
CA GLY A 133 -2.50 12.92 3.57
C GLY A 133 -2.81 14.29 2.95
N VAL A 134 -3.75 14.37 2.01
CA VAL A 134 -4.23 15.65 1.45
C VAL A 134 -4.79 16.54 2.55
N LYS A 135 -5.64 15.99 3.43
CA LYS A 135 -6.20 16.74 4.56
C LYS A 135 -5.10 17.33 5.45
N PHE A 136 -4.04 16.58 5.74
CA PHE A 136 -2.92 17.08 6.55
C PHE A 136 -2.03 18.10 5.85
N LEU A 137 -2.02 18.15 4.52
CA LEU A 137 -1.33 19.21 3.77
C LEU A 137 -2.11 20.52 3.77
N LEU A 138 -3.44 20.46 3.90
CA LEU A 138 -4.33 21.62 3.89
C LEU A 138 -4.59 22.23 5.29
N THR A 139 -4.22 21.55 6.37
CA THR A 139 -4.42 21.98 7.77
C THR A 139 -3.10 22.16 8.52
#